data_AF-A0A257JE56-F1
#
_entry.id   AF-A0A257JE56-F1
#
_cell.length_a   1.000
_cell.length_b   1.000
_cell.length_c   1.000
_cell.angle_alpha   90.00
_cell.angle_beta   90.00
_cell.angle_gamma   90.00
#
_symmetry.space_group_name_H-M   'P 1'
#
loop_
_entity.id
_entity.type
_entity.pdbx_description
1 polymer ?
#
loop_
_entity_poly.entity_id
_entity_poly.type
_entity_poly.pdbx_seq_one_letter_code
_entity_poly.pdbx_strand_id
1 'polypeptide(L)'
;MITAATTARRHANRAGHRGLTLVELMSAVCIGLVLLGQAVPSLRALRQDQLLRSIADTVNADVHFARSAALANDRNVRLAVQALPGGGSCPLVHTGAANACECTG
;
A
#
# COMPACT_ATOMS: atom_id res chain seq x y z
N MET A 1 12.08 -62.10 -44.60
CA MET A 1 11.17 -62.67 -43.57
C MET A 1 11.93 -62.58 -42.25
N ILE A 2 11.55 -61.77 -41.26
CA ILE A 2 10.33 -61.84 -40.47
C ILE A 2 9.97 -60.45 -39.93
N THR A 3 8.68 -60.15 -40.00
CA THR A 3 7.98 -58.94 -39.56
C THR A 3 7.86 -58.91 -38.04
N ALA A 4 8.15 -57.79 -37.38
CA ALA A 4 7.77 -57.56 -36.00
C ALA A 4 7.04 -56.21 -35.89
N ALA A 5 5.71 -56.26 -36.00
CA ALA A 5 4.85 -55.13 -35.71
C ALA A 5 4.77 -54.95 -34.19
N THR A 6 5.42 -53.93 -33.65
CA THR A 6 5.24 -53.50 -32.27
C THR A 6 3.95 -52.68 -32.17
N THR A 7 2.89 -53.31 -31.67
CA THR A 7 1.61 -52.68 -31.35
C THR A 7 1.80 -51.69 -30.20
N ALA A 8 1.94 -50.40 -30.51
CA ALA A 8 1.93 -49.34 -29.51
C ALA A 8 0.56 -49.30 -28.82
N ARG A 9 0.48 -49.81 -27.58
CA ARG A 9 -0.70 -49.66 -26.73
C ARG A 9 -0.85 -48.18 -26.38
N ARG A 10 -1.71 -47.46 -27.10
CA ARG A 10 -2.20 -46.14 -26.66
C ARG A 10 -2.98 -46.35 -25.36
N HIS A 11 -2.36 -46.07 -24.23
CA HIS A 11 -3.09 -45.79 -23.00
C HIS A 11 -3.87 -44.50 -23.28
N ALA A 12 -5.13 -44.66 -23.71
CA ALA A 12 -6.08 -43.57 -23.72
C ALA A 12 -6.11 -43.01 -22.30
N ASN A 13 -5.52 -41.83 -22.14
CA ASN A 13 -5.51 -41.07 -20.91
C ASN A 13 -6.96 -40.70 -20.62
N ARG A 14 -7.69 -41.60 -19.97
CA ARG A 14 -8.95 -41.28 -19.32
C ARG A 14 -8.57 -40.26 -18.26
N ALA A 15 -8.73 -38.99 -18.59
CA ALA A 15 -8.76 -37.89 -17.64
C ALA A 15 -9.96 -38.12 -16.71
N GLY A 16 -9.78 -39.06 -15.78
CA GLY A 16 -10.71 -39.33 -14.71
C GLY A 16 -10.83 -38.05 -13.90
N HIS A 17 -12.05 -37.56 -13.76
CA HIS A 17 -12.34 -36.44 -12.88
C HIS A 17 -12.02 -36.91 -11.45
N ARG A 18 -10.84 -36.54 -10.95
CA ARG A 18 -10.40 -36.83 -9.59
C ARG A 18 -11.03 -35.80 -8.67
N GLY A 19 -11.93 -36.25 -7.80
CA GLY A 19 -12.43 -35.42 -6.70
C GLY A 19 -11.32 -35.15 -5.68
N LEU A 20 -11.35 -33.96 -5.06
CA LEU A 20 -10.42 -33.58 -4.00
C LEU A 20 -10.69 -34.41 -2.75
N THR A 21 -9.62 -34.94 -2.13
CA THR A 21 -9.77 -35.63 -0.84
C THR A 21 -9.88 -34.63 0.30
N LEU A 22 -10.51 -35.02 1.41
CA LEU A 22 -10.61 -34.16 2.60
C LEU A 22 -9.21 -33.78 3.14
N VAL A 23 -8.24 -34.69 3.03
CA VAL A 23 -6.84 -34.46 3.44
C VAL A 23 -6.16 -33.42 2.55
N GLU A 24 -6.42 -33.45 1.23
CA GLU A 24 -5.87 -32.47 0.29
C GLU A 24 -6.44 -31.06 0.52
N LEU A 25 -7.72 -30.97 0.88
CA LEU A 25 -8.33 -29.69 1.23
C LEU A 25 -7.76 -29.15 2.57
N MET A 26 -7.62 -30.01 3.57
CA MET A 26 -7.01 -29.65 4.85
C MET A 26 -5.55 -29.21 4.68
N SER A 27 -4.76 -29.90 3.85
CA SER A 27 -3.36 -29.53 3.60
C SER A 27 -3.27 -28.20 2.85
N ALA A 28 -4.10 -27.97 1.83
CA ALA A 28 -4.17 -26.69 1.12
C ALA A 28 -4.54 -25.53 2.05
N VAL A 29 -5.51 -25.72 2.96
CA VAL A 29 -5.89 -24.72 3.96
C VAL A 29 -4.74 -24.45 4.94
N CYS A 30 -4.08 -25.48 5.45
CA CYS A 30 -2.93 -25.32 6.34
C CYS A 30 -1.81 -24.52 5.67
N ILE A 31 -1.45 -24.85 4.42
CA ILE A 31 -0.44 -24.12 3.65
C ILE A 31 -0.89 -22.66 3.45
N GLY A 32 -2.16 -22.45 3.10
CA GLY A 32 -2.75 -21.11 2.95
C GLY A 32 -2.63 -20.28 4.23
N LEU A 33 -2.92 -20.85 5.41
CA LEU A 33 -2.80 -20.16 6.68
C LEU A 33 -1.35 -19.78 7.02
N VAL A 34 -0.39 -20.68 6.74
CA VAL A 34 1.04 -20.39 6.92
C VAL A 34 1.48 -19.22 6.05
N LEU A 35 1.08 -19.22 4.77
CA LEU A 35 1.41 -18.14 3.84
C LEU A 35 0.76 -16.81 4.25
N LEU A 36 -0.51 -16.82 4.63
CA LEU A 36 -1.22 -15.61 5.09
C LEU A 36 -0.60 -15.04 6.37
N GLY A 37 -0.13 -15.89 7.28
CA GLY A 37 0.59 -15.46 8.47
C GLY A 37 1.82 -14.60 8.17
N GLN A 38 2.49 -14.82 7.03
CA GLN A 38 3.65 -14.04 6.59
C GLN A 38 3.28 -12.87 5.65
N ALA A 39 2.23 -13.03 4.83
CA ALA A 39 1.81 -11.99 3.89
C ALA A 39 1.15 -10.77 4.57
N VAL A 40 0.43 -10.97 5.68
CA VAL A 40 -0.21 -9.88 6.42
C VAL A 40 0.81 -8.90 7.03
N PRO A 41 1.84 -9.33 7.78
CA PRO A 41 2.81 -8.40 8.36
C PRO A 41 3.62 -7.65 7.28
N SER A 42 3.96 -8.29 6.16
CA SER A 42 4.68 -7.60 5.07
C SER A 42 3.84 -6.50 4.43
N LEU A 43 2.54 -6.72 4.25
CA LEU A 43 1.62 -5.69 3.76
C LEU A 43 1.49 -4.51 4.75
N ARG A 44 1.54 -4.78 6.06
CA ARG A 44 1.51 -3.73 7.08
C ARG A 44 2.75 -2.85 7.02
N ALA A 45 3.94 -3.44 6.86
CA ALA A 45 5.19 -2.70 6.72
C ALA A 45 5.16 -1.78 5.49
N LEU A 46 4.75 -2.30 4.33
CA LEU A 46 4.61 -1.51 3.10
C LEU A 46 3.62 -0.36 3.26
N ARG A 47 2.50 -0.59 3.96
CA ARG A 47 1.53 0.49 4.25
C ARG A 47 2.14 1.56 5.13
N GLN A 48 2.89 1.21 6.17
CA GLN A 48 3.54 2.19 7.05
C GLN A 48 4.54 3.05 6.28
N ASP A 49 5.38 2.43 5.45
CA ASP A 49 6.32 3.16 4.62
C ASP A 49 5.61 4.13 3.66
N GLN A 50 4.52 3.68 3.05
CA GLN A 50 3.74 4.52 2.15
C GLN A 50 3.06 5.68 2.89
N LEU A 51 2.57 5.46 4.11
CA LEU A 51 2.01 6.53 4.95
C LEU A 51 3.08 7.57 5.28
N LEU A 52 4.27 7.14 5.72
CA LEU A 52 5.38 8.05 6.00
C LEU A 52 5.79 8.86 4.77
N ARG A 53 5.89 8.21 3.60
CA ARG A 53 6.17 8.89 2.33
C ARG A 53 5.09 9.91 1.98
N SER A 54 3.82 9.53 2.10
CA SER A 54 2.71 10.45 1.79
C SER A 54 2.70 11.71 2.67
N ILE A 55 3.04 11.57 3.95
CA ILE A 55 3.16 12.70 4.87
C ILE A 55 4.35 13.59 4.47
N ALA A 56 5.49 12.99 4.14
CA ALA A 56 6.67 13.74 3.69
C ALA A 56 6.42 14.51 2.40
N ASP A 57 5.76 13.88 1.42
CA ASP A 57 5.40 14.51 0.15
C ASP A 57 4.45 15.70 0.35
N THR A 58 3.49 15.56 1.28
CA THR A 58 2.55 16.63 1.64
C THR A 58 3.29 17.83 2.24
N VAL A 59 4.17 17.59 3.22
CA VAL A 59 4.98 18.66 3.84
C VAL A 59 5.90 19.32 2.82
N ASN A 60 6.51 18.54 1.92
CA ASN A 60 7.36 19.08 0.88
C ASN A 60 6.58 20.00 -0.08
N ALA A 61 5.36 19.59 -0.48
CA ALA A 61 4.48 20.42 -1.29
C ALA A 61 4.12 21.74 -0.59
N ASP A 62 3.80 21.70 0.70
CA ASP A 62 3.46 22.90 1.50
C ASP A 62 4.63 23.87 1.60
N VAL A 63 5.85 23.37 1.79
CA VAL A 63 7.06 24.21 1.81
C VAL A 63 7.32 24.83 0.44
N HIS A 64 7.19 24.05 -0.63
CA HIS A 64 7.33 24.56 -2.00
C HIS A 64 6.28 25.63 -2.32
N PHE A 65 5.03 25.44 -1.87
CA PHE A 65 3.97 26.41 -1.98
C PHE A 65 4.26 27.69 -1.17
N ALA A 66 4.68 27.56 0.09
CA ALA A 66 5.03 28.73 0.91
C ALA A 66 6.18 29.54 0.28
N ARG A 67 7.16 28.85 -0.31
CA ARG A 67 8.25 29.49 -1.05
C ARG A 67 7.77 30.22 -2.30
N SER A 68 6.94 29.58 -3.12
CA SER A 68 6.41 30.23 -4.33
C SER A 68 5.51 31.42 -3.97
N ALA A 69 4.72 31.32 -2.91
CA ALA A 69 3.92 32.40 -2.39
C ALA A 69 4.79 33.57 -1.87
N ALA A 70 5.90 33.28 -1.17
CA ALA A 70 6.82 34.32 -0.69
C ALA A 70 7.47 35.09 -1.84
N LEU A 71 7.94 34.36 -2.85
CA LEU A 71 8.55 34.94 -4.05
C LEU A 71 7.54 35.74 -4.88
N ALA A 72 6.31 35.23 -5.05
CA ALA A 72 5.29 35.90 -5.84
C ALA A 72 4.77 37.19 -5.19
N ASN A 73 4.76 37.27 -3.86
CA ASN A 73 4.22 38.41 -3.12
C ASN A 73 5.30 39.37 -2.62
N ASP A 74 6.59 39.09 -2.85
CA ASP A 74 7.75 39.81 -2.30
C ASP A 74 7.62 40.08 -0.79
N ARG A 75 7.09 39.09 -0.07
CA ARG A 75 6.80 39.19 1.37
C ARG A 75 7.21 37.91 2.08
N ASN A 76 7.62 38.06 3.34
CA ASN A 76 7.90 36.90 4.17
C ASN A 76 6.59 36.13 4.47
N VAL A 77 6.58 34.85 4.14
CA VAL A 77 5.46 33.92 4.36
C VAL A 77 5.84 32.94 5.45
N ARG A 78 4.89 32.66 6.34
CA ARG A 78 5.03 31.72 7.45
C ARG A 78 4.13 30.52 7.22
N LEU A 79 4.70 29.33 7.40
CA LEU A 79 3.97 28.07 7.49
C LEU A 79 3.83 27.73 8.98
N ALA A 80 2.60 27.60 9.46
CA ALA A 80 2.29 27.21 10.83
C ALA A 80 1.42 25.95 10.82
N VAL A 81 1.66 25.06 11.78
CA VAL A 81 0.83 23.86 12.00
C VAL A 81 0.23 23.99 13.38
N GLN A 82 -1.08 24.20 13.43
CA GLN A 82 -1.82 24.38 14.68
C GLN A 82 -2.59 23.12 15.04
N ALA A 83 -2.62 22.77 16.33
CA ALA A 83 -3.45 21.65 16.81
C ALA A 83 -4.90 22.12 16.99
N LEU A 84 -5.86 21.32 16.52
CA LEU A 84 -7.28 21.65 16.62
C LEU A 84 -7.88 21.09 17.93
N PRO A 85 -8.82 21.80 18.61
CA PRO A 85 -9.40 21.34 19.88
C PRO A 85 -10.09 19.96 19.82
N GLY A 86 -10.56 19.55 18.64
CA GLY A 86 -11.19 18.24 18.40
C GLY A 86 -10.22 17.12 17.98
N GLY A 87 -8.92 17.37 18.01
CA GLY A 87 -7.89 16.49 17.45
C GLY A 87 -7.62 16.79 15.98
N GLY A 88 -6.39 16.46 15.55
CA GLY A 88 -5.88 16.79 14.22
C GLY A 88 -5.01 18.05 14.19
N SER A 89 -4.44 18.31 13.01
CA SER A 89 -3.55 19.43 12.74
C SER A 89 -4.09 20.26 11.57
N CYS A 90 -4.08 21.57 11.72
CA CYS A 90 -4.41 22.53 10.68
C CYS A 90 -3.11 23.15 10.13
N PRO A 91 -2.63 22.71 8.95
CA PRO A 91 -1.54 23.39 8.26
C PRO A 91 -2.09 24.67 7.62
N LEU A 92 -1.46 25.81 7.90
CA LEU A 92 -1.85 27.09 7.36
C LEU A 92 -0.61 27.87 6.91
N VAL A 93 -0.76 28.56 5.78
CA VAL A 93 0.26 29.45 5.22
C VAL A 93 -0.27 30.87 5.29
N HIS A 94 0.44 31.75 5.99
CA HIS A 94 -0.01 33.11 6.20
C HIS A 94 1.15 34.12 6.13
N THR A 95 0.79 35.39 6.01
CA THR A 95 1.73 36.52 6.16
C THR A 95 1.39 37.28 7.44
N GLY A 96 2.34 38.03 8.00
CA GLY A 96 2.14 38.78 9.25
C GLY A 96 2.74 38.10 10.50
N ALA A 97 2.27 38.49 11.70
CA ALA A 97 2.78 38.00 12.99
C ALA A 97 2.43 36.52 13.24
N ALA A 98 3.22 35.82 14.08
CA ALA A 98 3.12 34.36 14.26
C ALA A 98 1.75 33.85 14.77
N ASN A 99 1.00 34.70 15.47
CA ASN A 99 -0.33 34.45 16.03
C ASN A 99 -1.42 35.30 15.34
N ALA A 100 -1.16 35.75 14.11
CA ALA A 100 -2.11 36.58 13.38
C ALA A 100 -3.33 35.80 12.84
N CYS A 101 -3.22 34.46 12.75
CA CYS A 101 -4.29 33.58 12.29
C CYS A 101 -4.37 32.36 13.21
N GLU A 102 -5.58 31.95 13.56
CA GLU A 102 -5.86 30.71 14.27
C GLU A 102 -6.92 29.90 13.52
N CYS A 103 -6.74 28.58 13.45
CA CYS A 103 -7.75 27.69 12.91
C CYS A 103 -8.85 27.48 13.94
N THR A 104 -10.00 28.13 13.74
CA THR A 104 -11.26 27.83 14.44
C THR A 104 -11.96 26.71 13.65
N GLY A 105 -11.94 25.50 14.21
CA GLY A 105 -12.50 24.29 13.58
C GLY A 105 -14.00 24.35 13.38
#